data_AF-A0A1D2R1H0-F1
#
_entry.id   AF-A0A1D2R1H0-F1
#
_cell.length_a   1.000
_cell.length_b   1.000
_cell.length_c   1.000
_cell.angle_alpha   90.00
_cell.angle_beta   90.00
_cell.angle_gamma   90.00
#
_symmetry.space_group_name_H-M   'P 1'
#
loop_
_entity.id
_entity.type
_entity.pdbx_description
1 polymer ?
#
loop_
_entity_poly.entity_id
_entity_poly.type
_entity_poly.pdbx_seq_one_letter_code
_entity_poly.pdbx_strand_id
1 'polypeptide(L)'
;MKDAKTIYAQSSDIKSRTYLEYRRDMKQKAIAELEILPWLRKKIQKEDKTATVEKYGGDRFMWFLRKGGITRDPDFIVKYSNGKVRYIETQYAKKEIKAYDFKISKIAPKDRKLKKRVPKKDTTVLYVIKPIRKYCIIEPEWIIDNSKKAIASAWGNAPVFRVNSENFDGRLKGDISFKRICELIDMKIEILDFQHNAIDMEKDKLSYLLQQVVDENKIMKIIPKTLDGFFKVCFMLDNLNKTPENANLWLVYLLSFTDQKLNSYELFQLVYCLDFLYPRVELEKNEIDLLVKKIKQIKSMIDNFAKSDGSYQSDKKLAQLEDTRYSLFVINLIEDLIQDMLHYYGDILDLNPIKRIYENVADVDKTYEFITK
;
A
#
# COMPACT_ATOMS: atom_id res chain seq x y z
N MET A 1 -20.11 12.28 12.30
CA MET A 1 -19.69 11.13 13.14
C MET A 1 -18.63 10.33 12.37
N LYS A 2 -17.47 10.05 12.96
CA LYS A 2 -16.43 9.23 12.31
C LYS A 2 -16.95 7.79 12.15
N ASP A 3 -16.78 7.19 10.97
CA ASP A 3 -17.16 5.79 10.70
C ASP A 3 -16.40 4.84 11.65
N ALA A 4 -17.07 3.79 12.13
CA ALA A 4 -16.48 2.75 12.96
C ALA A 4 -15.25 2.11 12.29
N LYS A 5 -15.18 2.06 10.95
CA LYS A 5 -13.99 1.64 10.20
C LYS A 5 -12.83 2.63 10.32
N THR A 6 -13.10 3.93 10.25
CA THR A 6 -12.11 5.00 10.48
C THR A 6 -11.62 4.97 11.93
N ILE A 7 -12.51 4.76 12.89
CA ILE A 7 -12.17 4.62 14.31
C ILE A 7 -11.31 3.36 14.54
N TYR A 8 -11.61 2.23 13.88
CA TYR A 8 -10.82 1.00 13.98
C TYR A 8 -9.41 1.16 13.39
N ALA A 9 -9.29 1.78 12.21
CA ALA A 9 -7.98 2.12 11.63
C ALA A 9 -7.17 2.99 12.62
N GLN A 10 -7.78 4.02 13.20
CA GLN A 10 -7.13 4.91 14.18
C GLN A 10 -6.85 4.25 15.54
N SER A 11 -7.56 3.18 15.91
CA SER A 11 -7.47 2.55 17.25
C SER A 11 -6.73 1.22 17.30
N SER A 12 -6.54 0.54 16.17
CA SER A 12 -5.77 -0.70 16.07
C SER A 12 -4.48 -0.45 15.28
N ASP A 13 -3.34 -0.63 15.96
CA ASP A 13 -1.95 -0.48 15.47
C ASP A 13 -1.40 0.93 15.17
N ILE A 14 -2.21 2.01 15.19
CA ILE A 14 -1.72 3.39 14.89
C ILE A 14 -1.18 4.15 16.12
N LYS A 15 -1.35 3.67 17.36
CA LYS A 15 -1.04 4.46 18.57
C LYS A 15 0.41 4.96 18.70
N SER A 16 1.36 4.42 17.94
CA SER A 16 2.76 4.86 17.92
C SER A 16 3.30 5.18 16.52
N ARG A 17 2.47 5.21 15.47
CA ARG A 17 2.91 5.33 14.07
C ARG A 17 2.24 6.51 13.38
N THR A 18 2.95 7.17 12.46
CA THR A 18 2.33 8.15 11.57
C THR A 18 1.44 7.45 10.52
N TYR A 19 0.49 8.18 9.94
CA TYR A 19 -0.37 7.65 8.88
C TYR A 19 0.43 7.19 7.65
N LEU A 20 1.54 7.87 7.31
CA LEU A 20 2.43 7.50 6.22
C LEU A 20 3.25 6.23 6.51
N GLU A 21 3.74 6.06 7.74
CA GLU A 21 4.42 4.82 8.17
C GLU A 21 3.46 3.62 8.08
N TYR A 22 2.21 3.80 8.53
CA TYR A 22 1.19 2.77 8.41
C TYR A 22 0.89 2.41 6.95
N ARG A 23 0.78 3.42 6.06
CA ARG A 23 0.60 3.21 4.62
C ARG A 23 1.76 2.44 4.01
N ARG A 24 3.02 2.76 4.38
CA ARG A 24 4.21 2.02 3.93
C ARG A 24 4.11 0.54 4.31
N ASP A 25 3.81 0.22 5.56
CA ASP A 25 3.72 -1.17 6.02
C ASP A 25 2.64 -1.95 5.27
N MET A 26 1.49 -1.33 5.02
CA MET A 26 0.42 -1.95 4.27
C MET A 26 0.75 -2.09 2.78
N LYS A 27 1.52 -1.16 2.19
CA LYS A 27 2.05 -1.27 0.83
C LYS A 27 2.90 -2.51 0.67
N GLN A 28 3.76 -2.83 1.64
CA GLN A 28 4.58 -4.04 1.59
C GLN A 28 3.72 -5.31 1.49
N LYS A 29 2.60 -5.38 2.22
CA LYS A 29 1.64 -6.49 2.15
C LYS A 29 0.97 -6.55 0.77
N ALA A 30 0.47 -5.41 0.29
CA ALA A 30 -0.25 -5.37 -0.98
C ALA A 30 0.64 -5.64 -2.20
N ILE A 31 1.91 -5.21 -2.18
CA ILE A 31 2.89 -5.58 -3.22
C ILE A 31 2.95 -7.11 -3.35
N ALA A 32 3.10 -7.81 -2.22
CA ALA A 32 3.16 -9.27 -2.22
C ALA A 32 1.90 -9.91 -2.82
N GLU A 33 0.73 -9.48 -2.39
CA GLU A 33 -0.55 -10.01 -2.87
C GLU A 33 -0.79 -9.77 -4.36
N LEU A 34 -0.52 -8.53 -4.82
CA LEU A 34 -0.75 -8.15 -6.21
C LEU A 34 0.21 -8.85 -7.17
N GLU A 35 1.47 -9.06 -6.78
CA GLU A 35 2.42 -9.82 -7.61
C GLU A 35 2.17 -11.34 -7.57
N ILE A 36 1.61 -11.87 -6.48
CA ILE A 36 1.21 -13.29 -6.37
C ILE A 36 -0.05 -13.58 -7.21
N LEU A 37 -0.97 -12.63 -7.33
CA LEU A 37 -2.29 -12.83 -7.94
C LEU A 37 -2.26 -13.46 -9.36
N PRO A 38 -1.43 -13.00 -10.32
CA PRO A 38 -1.35 -13.62 -11.65
C PRO A 38 -0.92 -15.08 -11.61
N TRP A 39 -0.01 -15.44 -10.70
CA TRP A 39 0.43 -16.83 -10.53
C TRP A 39 -0.64 -17.68 -9.86
N LEU A 40 -1.31 -17.13 -8.84
CA LEU A 40 -2.40 -17.81 -8.16
C LEU A 40 -3.55 -18.13 -9.13
N ARG A 41 -3.92 -17.18 -9.99
CA ARG A 41 -4.85 -17.39 -11.11
C ARG A 41 -4.46 -18.59 -11.95
N LYS A 42 -3.22 -18.61 -12.45
CA LYS A 42 -2.70 -19.73 -13.27
C LYS A 42 -2.73 -21.06 -12.52
N LYS A 43 -2.51 -21.06 -11.21
CA LYS A 43 -2.56 -22.28 -10.39
C LYS A 43 -3.97 -22.83 -10.26
N ILE A 44 -4.93 -21.98 -9.87
CA ILE A 44 -6.34 -22.38 -9.76
C ILE A 44 -6.88 -22.81 -11.14
N GLN A 45 -6.51 -22.11 -12.20
CA GLN A 45 -6.96 -22.40 -13.56
C GLN A 45 -6.42 -23.70 -14.17
N LYS A 46 -5.43 -24.35 -13.53
CA LYS A 46 -5.02 -25.72 -13.89
C LYS A 46 -6.07 -26.75 -13.47
N GLU A 47 -6.79 -26.48 -12.38
CA GLU A 47 -7.83 -27.36 -11.85
C GLU A 47 -9.21 -27.00 -12.42
N ASP A 48 -9.50 -25.70 -12.60
CA ASP A 48 -10.71 -25.21 -13.26
C ASP A 48 -10.38 -24.01 -14.16
N LYS A 49 -10.32 -24.26 -15.47
CA LYS A 49 -9.94 -23.26 -16.49
C LYS A 49 -10.81 -22.00 -16.48
N THR A 50 -12.05 -22.08 -16.00
CA THR A 50 -13.00 -20.97 -15.98
C THR A 50 -13.07 -20.25 -14.64
N ALA A 51 -12.39 -20.78 -13.62
CA ALA A 51 -12.36 -20.16 -12.31
C ALA A 51 -11.75 -18.75 -12.39
N THR A 52 -12.37 -17.82 -11.67
CA THR A 52 -11.85 -16.46 -11.50
C THR A 52 -11.22 -16.32 -10.13
N VAL A 53 -10.08 -15.63 -10.08
CA VAL A 53 -9.42 -15.26 -8.83
C VAL A 53 -9.26 -13.75 -8.81
N GLU A 54 -9.75 -13.12 -7.76
CA GLU A 54 -9.71 -11.69 -7.56
C GLU A 54 -9.13 -11.37 -6.19
N LYS A 55 -8.41 -10.25 -6.09
CA LYS A 55 -8.12 -9.66 -4.79
C LYS A 55 -9.44 -9.30 -4.11
N TYR A 56 -9.53 -9.57 -2.82
CA TYR A 56 -10.73 -9.43 -2.01
C TYR A 56 -10.43 -8.66 -0.72
N GLY A 57 -11.48 -8.24 -0.03
CA GLY A 57 -11.41 -7.34 1.12
C GLY A 57 -11.30 -5.86 0.75
N GLY A 58 -11.23 -5.00 1.76
CA GLY A 58 -11.20 -3.55 1.62
C GLY A 58 -9.81 -2.96 1.44
N ASP A 59 -8.76 -3.79 1.55
CA ASP A 59 -7.40 -3.48 1.07
C ASP A 59 -7.20 -3.93 -0.40
N ARG A 60 -8.28 -4.31 -1.10
CA ARG A 60 -8.29 -4.75 -2.50
C ARG A 60 -7.55 -3.80 -3.45
N PHE A 61 -7.49 -2.52 -3.13
CA PHE A 61 -6.83 -1.52 -3.95
C PHE A 61 -6.04 -0.47 -3.15
N MET A 62 -5.65 -0.77 -1.90
CA MET A 62 -4.77 0.11 -1.13
C MET A 62 -5.33 1.53 -0.90
N TRP A 63 -6.56 1.65 -0.43
CA TRP A 63 -7.14 2.96 -0.13
C TRP A 63 -6.85 3.37 1.30
N PHE A 64 -5.84 4.21 1.46
CA PHE A 64 -5.62 4.89 2.74
C PHE A 64 -6.41 6.19 2.83
N LEU A 65 -6.78 6.75 1.68
CA LEU A 65 -6.92 8.18 1.53
C LEU A 65 -8.19 8.75 2.19
N ARG A 66 -9.41 8.40 1.76
CA ARG A 66 -10.58 9.20 2.21
C ARG A 66 -11.33 8.73 3.46
N LYS A 67 -11.56 7.43 3.65
CA LYS A 67 -12.50 6.95 4.70
C LYS A 67 -12.01 5.73 5.51
N GLY A 68 -10.81 5.23 5.23
CA GLY A 68 -10.27 4.01 5.82
C GLY A 68 -10.94 2.76 5.23
N GLY A 69 -10.13 1.89 4.63
CA GLY A 69 -10.59 0.71 3.89
C GLY A 69 -10.30 -0.63 4.57
N ILE A 70 -9.79 -0.68 5.80
CA ILE A 70 -9.34 -1.94 6.40
C ILE A 70 -10.54 -2.82 6.74
N THR A 71 -10.67 -3.95 6.04
CA THR A 71 -11.63 -5.01 6.37
C THR A 71 -10.91 -6.17 7.06
N ARG A 72 -11.69 -7.07 7.65
CA ARG A 72 -11.21 -8.38 8.12
C ARG A 72 -11.46 -9.50 7.11
N ASP A 73 -11.80 -9.12 5.89
CA ASP A 73 -12.08 -10.05 4.82
C ASP A 73 -10.78 -10.72 4.33
N PRO A 74 -10.88 -11.91 3.72
CA PRO A 74 -9.72 -12.60 3.16
C PRO A 74 -9.09 -11.84 1.99
N ASP A 75 -7.80 -12.09 1.73
CA ASP A 75 -7.02 -11.36 0.72
C ASP A 75 -7.43 -11.71 -0.72
N PHE A 76 -7.92 -12.93 -0.99
CA PHE A 76 -8.47 -13.31 -2.29
C PHE A 76 -9.80 -14.04 -2.20
N ILE A 77 -10.58 -13.93 -3.28
CA ILE A 77 -11.78 -14.73 -3.56
C ILE A 77 -11.56 -15.54 -4.83
N VAL A 78 -11.97 -16.80 -4.79
CA VAL A 78 -11.99 -17.74 -5.91
C VAL A 78 -13.42 -18.14 -6.20
N LYS A 79 -13.87 -17.93 -7.44
CA LYS A 79 -15.19 -18.37 -7.91
C LYS A 79 -14.98 -19.47 -8.96
N TYR A 80 -15.47 -20.67 -8.67
CA TYR A 80 -15.36 -21.83 -9.55
C TYR A 80 -16.56 -21.92 -10.52
N SER A 81 -16.38 -22.64 -11.62
CA SER A 81 -17.42 -22.94 -12.62
C SER A 81 -18.73 -23.44 -12.03
N ASN A 82 -18.63 -24.31 -11.02
CA ASN A 82 -19.77 -24.93 -10.36
C ASN A 82 -20.49 -24.00 -9.35
N GLY A 83 -20.17 -22.70 -9.35
CA GLY A 83 -20.74 -21.72 -8.43
C GLY A 83 -20.14 -21.75 -7.02
N LYS A 84 -19.21 -22.66 -6.72
CA LYS A 84 -18.54 -22.69 -5.42
C LYS A 84 -17.65 -21.47 -5.27
N VAL A 85 -17.70 -20.86 -4.08
CA VAL A 85 -16.83 -19.77 -3.67
C VAL A 85 -15.86 -20.27 -2.62
N ARG A 86 -14.58 -19.92 -2.76
CA ARG A 86 -13.56 -20.10 -1.73
C ARG A 86 -12.81 -18.80 -1.49
N TYR A 87 -12.25 -18.68 -0.31
CA TYR A 87 -11.40 -17.58 0.08
C TYR A 87 -9.97 -18.04 0.33
N ILE A 88 -9.03 -17.13 0.14
CA ILE A 88 -7.61 -17.39 0.39
C ILE A 88 -7.06 -16.25 1.24
N GLU A 89 -6.50 -16.60 2.39
CA GLU A 89 -5.68 -15.71 3.23
C GLU A 89 -4.21 -15.93 2.88
N THR A 90 -3.47 -14.86 2.67
CA THR A 90 -2.05 -14.91 2.39
C THR A 90 -1.23 -14.71 3.63
N GLN A 91 -0.14 -15.45 3.72
CA GLN A 91 0.91 -15.20 4.70
C GLN A 91 2.26 -15.51 4.06
N TYR A 92 3.27 -14.72 4.38
CA TYR A 92 4.61 -14.99 3.89
C TYR A 92 5.67 -14.80 4.96
N ALA A 93 6.73 -15.59 4.88
CA ALA A 93 7.90 -15.50 5.73
C ALA A 93 9.03 -14.81 4.97
N LYS A 94 9.58 -13.74 5.57
CA LYS A 94 10.76 -13.02 5.07
C LYS A 94 12.08 -13.78 5.35
N LYS A 95 12.04 -14.78 6.23
CA LYS A 95 13.18 -15.65 6.60
C LYS A 95 12.66 -17.05 6.92
N GLU A 96 13.51 -18.07 6.80
CA GLU A 96 13.20 -19.39 7.35
C GLU A 96 13.14 -19.31 8.88
N ILE A 97 12.13 -19.95 9.47
CA ILE A 97 11.88 -19.93 10.91
C ILE A 97 11.56 -21.32 11.41
N LYS A 98 11.91 -21.59 12.67
CA LYS A 98 11.73 -22.91 13.32
C LYS A 98 10.26 -23.30 13.49
N ALA A 99 9.36 -22.32 13.47
CA ALA A 99 7.93 -22.56 13.56
C ALA A 99 7.15 -21.43 12.90
N TYR A 100 6.01 -21.78 12.31
CA TYR A 100 5.12 -20.88 11.58
C TYR A 100 3.85 -20.64 12.38
N ASP A 101 3.60 -19.37 12.71
CA ASP A 101 2.46 -18.94 13.50
C ASP A 101 1.27 -18.56 12.61
N PHE A 102 0.07 -18.98 13.01
CA PHE A 102 -1.20 -18.65 12.38
C PHE A 102 -2.16 -18.07 13.41
N LYS A 103 -2.69 -16.87 13.16
CA LYS A 103 -3.55 -16.19 14.14
C LYS A 103 -4.82 -16.98 14.36
N ILE A 104 -5.12 -17.36 15.61
CA ILE A 104 -6.30 -18.21 15.91
C ILE A 104 -7.59 -17.56 15.39
N SER A 105 -7.72 -16.24 15.49
CA SER A 105 -8.91 -15.52 14.97
C SER A 105 -9.12 -15.62 13.46
N LYS A 106 -8.08 -15.90 12.67
CA LYS A 106 -8.16 -16.10 11.21
C LYS A 106 -8.46 -17.56 10.85
N ILE A 107 -7.92 -18.51 11.62
CA ILE A 107 -8.05 -19.96 11.36
C ILE A 107 -9.34 -20.54 11.96
N ALA A 108 -9.59 -20.25 13.24
CA ALA A 108 -10.72 -20.79 14.00
C ALA A 108 -11.41 -19.66 14.81
N PRO A 109 -12.20 -18.79 14.13
CA PRO A 109 -12.96 -17.76 14.81
C PRO A 109 -13.94 -18.38 15.83
N LYS A 110 -14.30 -17.60 16.84
CA LYS A 110 -15.28 -18.04 17.83
C LYS A 110 -16.67 -17.98 17.20
N ASP A 111 -17.31 -19.14 17.06
CA ASP A 111 -18.72 -19.22 16.69
C ASP A 111 -19.56 -18.70 17.87
N ARG A 112 -20.38 -17.67 17.62
CA ARG A 112 -21.20 -17.03 18.66
C ARG A 112 -22.33 -17.93 19.15
N LYS A 113 -22.89 -18.77 18.28
CA LYS A 113 -23.99 -19.69 18.59
C LYS A 113 -23.49 -20.89 19.38
N LEU A 114 -22.41 -21.51 18.92
CA LEU A 114 -21.83 -22.70 19.55
C LEU A 114 -20.90 -22.38 20.72
N LYS A 115 -20.54 -21.10 20.92
CA LYS A 115 -19.55 -20.60 21.89
C LYS A 115 -18.17 -21.30 21.81
N LYS A 116 -17.90 -22.03 20.72
CA LYS A 116 -16.67 -22.79 20.47
C LYS A 116 -15.93 -22.19 19.27
N ARG A 117 -14.63 -22.52 19.16
CA ARG A 117 -13.84 -22.16 17.97
C ARG A 117 -14.05 -23.24 16.92
N VAL A 118 -14.42 -22.83 15.71
CA VAL A 118 -14.67 -23.73 14.58
C VAL A 118 -13.73 -23.31 13.45
N PRO A 119 -13.00 -24.24 12.82
CA PRO A 119 -12.18 -23.94 11.66
C PRO A 119 -13.03 -23.35 10.52
N LYS A 120 -12.49 -22.38 9.77
CA LYS A 120 -13.16 -21.88 8.56
C LYS A 120 -13.16 -22.98 7.49
N LYS A 121 -14.32 -23.29 6.91
CA LYS A 121 -14.48 -24.36 5.91
C LYS A 121 -14.34 -23.91 4.46
N ASP A 122 -14.46 -22.60 4.23
CA ASP A 122 -14.48 -21.97 2.91
C ASP A 122 -13.18 -21.20 2.62
N THR A 123 -12.24 -21.19 3.56
CA THR A 123 -11.03 -20.37 3.52
C THR A 123 -9.81 -21.26 3.59
N THR A 124 -8.85 -21.05 2.71
CA THR A 124 -7.52 -21.67 2.76
C THR A 124 -6.47 -20.62 3.09
N VAL A 125 -5.30 -21.06 3.55
CA VAL A 125 -4.13 -20.20 3.74
C VAL A 125 -3.11 -20.51 2.64
N LEU A 126 -2.79 -19.51 1.82
CA LEU A 126 -1.62 -19.52 0.95
C LEU A 126 -0.42 -19.04 1.75
N TYR A 127 0.49 -19.95 2.08
CA TYR A 127 1.74 -19.62 2.74
C TYR A 127 2.89 -19.58 1.75
N VAL A 128 3.74 -18.57 1.87
CA VAL A 128 4.92 -18.37 1.02
C VAL A 128 6.18 -18.22 1.88
N ILE A 129 7.21 -19.02 1.61
CA ILE A 129 8.53 -18.83 2.23
C ILE A 129 9.45 -18.26 1.16
N LYS A 130 9.60 -16.93 1.16
CA LYS A 130 10.32 -16.19 0.11
C LYS A 130 11.77 -16.64 -0.07
N PRO A 131 12.59 -16.82 1.01
CA PRO A 131 14.00 -17.19 0.85
C PRO A 131 14.24 -18.47 0.04
N ILE A 132 13.44 -19.51 0.29
CA ILE A 132 13.55 -20.80 -0.40
C ILE A 132 12.59 -20.92 -1.60
N ARG A 133 11.81 -19.87 -1.89
CA ARG A 133 10.88 -19.79 -3.03
C ARG A 133 9.88 -20.95 -3.06
N LYS A 134 9.45 -21.40 -1.88
CA LYS A 134 8.44 -22.46 -1.72
C LYS A 134 7.14 -21.89 -1.20
N TYR A 135 6.06 -22.60 -1.48
CA TYR A 135 4.72 -22.24 -1.05
C TYR A 135 3.91 -23.47 -0.65
N CYS A 136 2.80 -23.26 0.04
CA CYS A 136 1.78 -24.27 0.27
C CYS A 136 0.40 -23.62 0.37
N ILE A 137 -0.65 -24.38 0.05
CA ILE A 137 -2.04 -24.00 0.28
C ILE A 137 -2.58 -24.97 1.31
N ILE A 138 -3.01 -24.46 2.46
CA ILE A 138 -3.32 -25.26 3.64
C ILE A 138 -4.73 -24.95 4.14
N GLU A 139 -5.47 -26.00 4.46
CA GLU A 139 -6.80 -25.91 5.08
C GLU A 139 -6.68 -25.62 6.59
N PRO A 140 -7.56 -24.78 7.19
CA PRO A 140 -7.57 -24.47 8.61
C PRO A 140 -7.59 -25.69 9.55
N GLU A 141 -8.30 -26.75 9.18
CA GLU A 141 -8.34 -28.02 9.91
C GLU A 141 -6.93 -28.62 10.06
N TRP A 142 -6.18 -28.68 8.96
CA TRP A 142 -4.81 -29.21 8.99
C TRP A 142 -3.90 -28.40 9.91
N ILE A 143 -4.04 -27.07 9.91
CA ILE A 143 -3.26 -26.19 10.81
C ILE A 143 -3.54 -26.55 12.26
N ILE A 144 -4.80 -26.77 12.63
CA ILE A 144 -5.19 -27.08 14.01
C ILE A 144 -4.62 -28.44 14.41
N ASP A 145 -4.76 -29.46 13.56
CA ASP A 145 -4.33 -30.83 13.87
C ASP A 145 -2.81 -30.97 13.97
N ASN A 146 -2.05 -30.08 13.35
CA ASN A 146 -0.58 -30.13 13.29
C ASN A 146 0.11 -29.01 14.08
N SER A 147 -0.63 -28.30 14.94
CA SER A 147 -0.10 -27.16 15.71
C SER A 147 -0.22 -27.34 17.23
N LYS A 148 0.50 -26.49 17.95
CA LYS A 148 0.28 -26.23 19.37
C LYS A 148 -0.22 -24.79 19.53
N LYS A 149 -1.06 -24.54 20.53
CA LYS A 149 -1.45 -23.18 20.91
C LYS A 149 -0.25 -22.47 21.53
N ALA A 150 0.02 -21.26 21.08
CA ALA A 150 1.11 -20.42 21.57
C ALA A 150 0.73 -18.94 21.55
N ILE A 151 1.68 -18.09 21.92
CA ILE A 151 1.57 -16.63 21.84
C ILE A 151 2.67 -16.12 20.90
N ALA A 152 2.29 -15.23 19.99
CA ALA A 152 3.22 -14.57 19.09
C ALA A 152 3.51 -13.14 19.58
N SER A 153 4.66 -12.94 20.21
CA SER A 153 5.08 -11.62 20.73
C SER A 153 5.19 -10.57 19.63
N ALA A 154 5.64 -10.96 18.44
CA ALA A 154 5.73 -10.10 17.27
C ALA A 154 4.36 -9.53 16.80
N TRP A 155 3.26 -10.11 17.26
CA TRP A 155 1.89 -9.71 16.90
C TRP A 155 1.14 -9.12 18.11
N GLY A 156 1.84 -8.40 18.98
CA GLY A 156 1.25 -7.83 20.19
C GLY A 156 0.74 -8.89 21.17
N ASN A 157 1.47 -10.00 21.30
CA ASN A 157 1.10 -11.16 22.11
C ASN A 157 -0.24 -11.81 21.68
N ALA A 158 -0.53 -11.82 20.37
CA ALA A 158 -1.72 -12.49 19.86
C ALA A 158 -1.65 -14.01 20.07
N PRO A 159 -2.79 -14.66 20.37
CA PRO A 159 -2.86 -16.12 20.43
C PRO A 159 -2.81 -16.73 19.03
N VAL A 160 -1.97 -17.75 18.87
CA VAL A 160 -1.65 -18.39 17.58
C VAL A 160 -1.70 -19.91 17.66
N PHE A 161 -1.95 -20.54 16.51
CA PHE A 161 -1.58 -21.91 16.23
C PHE A 161 -0.15 -21.91 15.69
N ARG A 162 0.77 -22.58 16.37
CA ARG A 162 2.19 -22.69 15.99
C ARG A 162 2.46 -24.07 15.41
N VAL A 163 2.86 -24.12 14.15
CA VAL A 163 3.24 -25.34 13.44
C VAL A 163 4.77 -25.40 13.37
N ASN A 164 5.37 -26.50 13.81
CA ASN A 164 6.83 -26.69 13.71
C ASN A 164 7.28 -26.84 12.26
N SER A 165 8.51 -26.43 11.95
CA SER A 165 9.04 -26.48 10.58
C SER A 165 9.00 -27.88 9.98
N GLU A 166 9.35 -28.92 10.74
CA GLU A 166 9.34 -30.32 10.27
C GLU A 166 7.99 -30.74 9.67
N ASN A 167 6.89 -30.44 10.38
CA ASN A 167 5.53 -30.73 9.91
C ASN A 167 5.15 -29.85 8.72
N PHE A 168 5.63 -28.61 8.71
CA PHE A 168 5.31 -27.63 7.68
C PHE A 168 6.03 -27.93 6.36
N ASP A 169 7.29 -28.35 6.42
CA ASP A 169 8.16 -28.58 5.28
C ASP A 169 7.63 -29.67 4.37
N GLY A 170 6.99 -30.70 4.94
CA GLY A 170 6.30 -31.74 4.18
C GLY A 170 5.13 -31.25 3.31
N ARG A 171 4.64 -30.02 3.51
CA ARG A 171 3.58 -29.40 2.69
C ARG A 171 4.11 -28.45 1.62
N LEU A 172 5.37 -28.05 1.72
CA LEU A 172 5.97 -27.05 0.84
C LEU A 172 6.20 -27.62 -0.56
N LYS A 173 5.83 -26.82 -1.56
CA LYS A 173 6.02 -27.11 -2.98
C LYS A 173 6.94 -26.06 -3.60
N GLY A 174 7.84 -26.50 -4.46
CA GLY A 174 8.63 -25.61 -5.32
C GLY A 174 7.87 -25.24 -6.59
N ASP A 175 8.17 -24.07 -7.14
CA ASP A 175 7.71 -23.67 -8.47
C ASP A 175 8.70 -22.67 -9.08
N ILE A 176 9.25 -23.02 -10.25
CA ILE A 176 10.26 -22.21 -10.94
C ILE A 176 9.69 -20.83 -11.30
N SER A 177 8.41 -20.74 -11.69
CA SER A 177 7.77 -19.47 -12.02
C SER A 177 7.58 -18.55 -10.82
N PHE A 178 7.70 -19.09 -9.61
CA PHE A 178 7.55 -18.37 -8.36
C PHE A 178 8.81 -17.59 -7.97
N LYS A 179 9.99 -18.00 -8.47
CA LYS A 179 11.27 -17.30 -8.27
C LYS A 179 11.17 -15.82 -8.64
N ARG A 180 10.70 -15.55 -9.87
CA ARG A 180 10.60 -14.18 -10.39
C ARG A 180 9.61 -13.33 -9.60
N ILE A 181 8.56 -13.94 -9.05
CA ILE A 181 7.55 -13.25 -8.23
C ILE A 181 8.16 -12.81 -6.92
N CYS A 182 8.90 -13.70 -6.24
CA CYS A 182 9.62 -13.33 -5.02
C CYS A 182 10.62 -12.20 -5.27
N GLU A 183 11.40 -12.28 -6.36
CA GLU A 183 12.36 -11.24 -6.74
C GLU A 183 11.67 -9.89 -6.98
N LEU A 184 10.58 -9.86 -7.76
CA LEU A 184 9.81 -8.63 -8.00
C LEU A 184 9.22 -8.03 -6.72
N ILE A 185 8.74 -8.87 -5.80
CA ILE A 185 8.22 -8.42 -4.50
C ILE A 185 9.34 -7.74 -3.72
N ASP A 186 10.51 -8.36 -3.65
CA ASP A 186 11.66 -7.81 -2.92
C ASP A 186 12.11 -6.49 -3.55
N MET A 187 12.28 -6.44 -4.88
CA MET A 187 12.64 -5.22 -5.61
C MET A 187 11.66 -4.06 -5.36
N LYS A 188 10.35 -4.34 -5.42
CA LYS A 188 9.33 -3.30 -5.19
C LYS A 188 9.24 -2.85 -3.74
N ILE A 189 9.51 -3.73 -2.78
CA ILE A 189 9.62 -3.36 -1.36
C ILE A 189 10.84 -2.46 -1.15
N GLU A 190 11.98 -2.77 -1.76
CA GLU A 190 13.18 -1.93 -1.66
C GLU A 190 12.96 -0.55 -2.32
N ILE A 191 12.31 -0.50 -3.49
CA ILE A 191 11.89 0.77 -4.13
C ILE A 191 10.95 1.56 -3.20
N LEU A 192 9.98 0.89 -2.57
CA LEU A 192 9.07 1.50 -1.61
C LEU A 192 9.80 2.09 -0.40
N ASP A 193 10.71 1.35 0.20
CA ASP A 193 11.45 1.82 1.36
C ASP A 193 12.41 2.97 0.95
N PHE A 194 13.08 2.86 -0.20
CA PHE A 194 13.92 3.90 -0.77
C PHE A 194 13.18 5.23 -0.98
N GLN A 195 12.01 5.22 -1.63
CA GLN A 195 11.25 6.46 -1.84
C GLN A 195 10.67 7.02 -0.54
N HIS A 196 10.32 6.15 0.42
CA HIS A 196 9.71 6.58 1.68
C HIS A 196 10.69 7.41 2.52
N ASN A 197 11.99 7.12 2.42
CA ASN A 197 13.03 7.89 3.09
C ASN A 197 12.99 9.39 2.72
N ALA A 198 12.38 9.80 1.59
CA ALA A 198 12.16 11.21 1.28
C ALA A 198 11.35 11.93 2.38
N ILE A 199 10.35 11.25 2.97
CA ILE A 199 9.54 11.80 4.06
C ILE A 199 10.38 11.98 5.32
N ASP A 200 11.21 11.00 5.66
CA ASP A 200 12.09 11.07 6.82
C ASP A 200 13.11 12.21 6.68
N MET A 201 13.70 12.36 5.48
CA MET A 201 14.59 13.48 5.18
C MET A 201 13.90 14.84 5.33
N GLU A 202 12.66 15.00 4.84
CA GLU A 202 11.91 16.26 4.99
C GLU A 202 11.46 16.50 6.43
N LYS A 203 11.14 15.44 7.18
CA LYS A 203 10.83 15.52 8.60
C LYS A 203 12.01 16.05 9.39
N ASP A 204 13.21 15.55 9.11
CA ASP A 204 14.44 16.03 9.76
C ASP A 204 14.69 17.50 9.41
N LYS A 205 14.57 17.87 8.13
CA LYS A 205 14.72 19.27 7.66
C LYS A 205 13.72 20.23 8.30
N LEU A 206 12.47 19.81 8.50
CA LEU A 206 11.37 20.64 8.99
C LEU A 206 11.09 20.50 10.49
N SER A 207 11.86 19.69 11.20
CA SER A 207 11.70 19.40 12.63
C SER A 207 11.70 20.68 13.49
N TYR A 208 12.60 21.62 13.21
CA TYR A 208 12.66 22.91 13.91
C TYR A 208 11.38 23.72 13.75
N LEU A 209 10.77 23.69 12.56
CA LEU A 209 9.56 24.44 12.24
C LEU A 209 8.33 23.80 12.90
N LEU A 210 8.28 22.47 12.93
CA LEU A 210 7.26 21.72 13.68
C LEU A 210 7.29 22.08 15.17
N GLN A 211 8.49 22.15 15.76
CA GLN A 211 8.66 22.52 17.17
C GLN A 211 8.15 23.93 17.45
N GLN A 212 8.51 24.91 16.61
CA GLN A 212 8.03 26.29 16.74
C GLN A 212 6.50 26.39 16.69
N VAL A 213 5.83 25.65 15.80
CA VAL A 213 4.36 25.70 15.69
C VAL A 213 3.67 25.06 16.90
N VAL A 214 4.27 24.01 17.50
CA VAL A 214 3.78 23.41 18.74
C VAL A 214 3.94 24.38 19.91
N ASP A 215 5.11 24.99 20.04
CA ASP A 215 5.45 25.86 21.17
C ASP A 215 4.65 27.18 21.16
N GLU A 216 4.44 27.77 19.99
CA GLU A 216 3.77 29.08 19.87
C GLU A 216 2.24 28.98 19.77
N ASN A 217 1.68 27.76 19.68
CA ASN A 217 0.26 27.48 19.45
C ASN A 217 -0.37 28.32 18.31
N LYS A 218 0.47 28.78 17.36
CA LYS A 218 0.06 29.64 16.25
C LYS A 218 -0.78 28.81 15.30
N ILE A 219 -2.09 29.05 15.33
CA ILE A 219 -3.02 28.54 14.32
C ILE A 219 -2.62 29.16 12.98
N MET A 220 -2.15 28.34 12.04
CA MET A 220 -1.75 28.78 10.72
C MET A 220 -2.97 29.26 9.92
N LYS A 221 -3.31 30.54 10.04
CA LYS A 221 -4.22 31.27 9.14
C LYS A 221 -3.54 31.70 7.83
N ILE A 222 -2.37 31.15 7.52
CA ILE A 222 -1.55 31.57 6.38
C ILE A 222 -2.01 30.79 5.14
N ILE A 223 -2.45 31.51 4.11
CA ILE A 223 -2.58 30.97 2.76
C ILE A 223 -1.17 31.00 2.14
N PRO A 224 -0.54 29.85 1.85
CA PRO A 224 0.79 29.84 1.27
C PRO A 224 0.73 30.42 -0.16
N LYS A 225 1.79 31.10 -0.62
CA LYS A 225 1.84 31.71 -1.96
C LYS A 225 2.76 30.97 -2.93
N THR A 226 3.69 30.19 -2.40
CA THR A 226 4.66 29.39 -3.15
C THR A 226 4.42 27.90 -2.91
N LEU A 227 4.90 27.06 -3.82
CA LEU A 227 4.81 25.60 -3.68
C LEU A 227 5.55 25.11 -2.43
N ASP A 228 6.75 25.63 -2.16
CA ASP A 228 7.50 25.34 -0.93
C ASP A 228 6.73 25.75 0.34
N GLY A 229 6.06 26.91 0.32
CA GLY A 229 5.19 27.32 1.41
C GLY A 229 4.00 26.38 1.59
N PHE A 230 3.37 25.95 0.48
CA PHE A 230 2.30 24.95 0.49
C PHE A 230 2.75 23.65 1.14
N PHE A 231 3.92 23.17 0.73
CA PHE A 231 4.53 21.96 1.25
C PHE A 231 4.76 22.04 2.75
N LYS A 232 5.46 23.08 3.23
CA LYS A 232 5.72 23.27 4.67
C LYS A 232 4.44 23.31 5.48
N VAL A 233 3.43 24.03 5.00
CA VAL A 233 2.16 24.17 5.71
C VAL A 233 1.37 22.86 5.72
N CYS A 234 1.23 22.18 4.60
CA CYS A 234 0.57 20.86 4.55
C CYS A 234 1.32 19.84 5.42
N PHE A 235 2.64 19.83 5.36
CA PHE A 235 3.49 18.95 6.17
C PHE A 235 3.28 19.15 7.67
N MET A 236 3.24 20.41 8.13
CA MET A 236 2.96 20.72 9.52
C MET A 236 1.55 20.32 9.94
N LEU A 237 0.53 20.62 9.12
CA LEU A 237 -0.85 20.25 9.43
C LEU A 237 -1.03 18.73 9.47
N ASP A 238 -0.37 17.98 8.58
CA ASP A 238 -0.42 16.52 8.56
C ASP A 238 0.19 15.92 9.84
N ASN A 239 1.37 16.39 10.25
CA ASN A 239 2.02 15.94 11.49
C ASN A 239 1.24 16.33 12.75
N LEU A 240 0.49 17.43 12.72
CA LEU A 240 -0.39 17.86 13.81
C LEU A 240 -1.79 17.23 13.75
N ASN A 241 -2.07 16.39 12.74
CA ASN A 241 -3.40 15.84 12.45
C ASN A 241 -4.50 16.91 12.35
N LYS A 242 -4.17 18.08 11.78
CA LYS A 242 -5.07 19.21 11.55
C LYS A 242 -5.54 19.26 10.09
N THR A 243 -6.67 19.92 9.86
CA THR A 243 -7.25 20.13 8.53
C THR A 243 -7.37 21.63 8.27
N PRO A 244 -6.97 22.15 7.10
CA PRO A 244 -7.14 23.56 6.78
C PRO A 244 -8.63 23.91 6.62
N GLU A 245 -9.02 25.13 7.02
CA GLU A 245 -10.43 25.57 7.00
C GLU A 245 -11.05 25.61 5.58
N ASN A 246 -10.24 25.84 4.53
CA ASN A 246 -10.72 25.95 3.15
C ASN A 246 -9.94 25.01 2.19
N ALA A 247 -10.04 23.71 2.47
CA ALA A 247 -9.30 22.66 1.76
C ALA A 247 -9.59 22.61 0.24
N ASN A 248 -10.83 22.89 -0.20
CA ASN A 248 -11.19 22.91 -1.63
C ASN A 248 -10.42 24.01 -2.38
N LEU A 249 -10.43 25.24 -1.86
CA LEU A 249 -9.71 26.36 -2.45
C LEU A 249 -8.19 26.09 -2.50
N TRP A 250 -7.65 25.50 -1.43
CA TRP A 250 -6.24 25.13 -1.36
C TRP A 250 -5.86 24.09 -2.40
N LEU A 251 -6.73 23.10 -2.63
CA LEU A 251 -6.52 22.09 -3.65
C LEU A 251 -6.51 22.71 -5.05
N VAL A 252 -7.49 23.57 -5.38
CA VAL A 252 -7.52 24.25 -6.69
C VAL A 252 -6.29 25.11 -6.90
N TYR A 253 -5.85 25.86 -5.88
CA TYR A 253 -4.64 26.67 -5.96
C TYR A 253 -3.38 25.80 -6.11
N LEU A 254 -3.26 24.71 -5.35
CA LEU A 254 -2.16 23.75 -5.49
C LEU A 254 -2.07 23.21 -6.93
N LEU A 255 -3.21 22.84 -7.51
CA LEU A 255 -3.28 22.32 -8.87
C LEU A 255 -2.83 23.34 -9.92
N SER A 256 -2.86 24.65 -9.65
CA SER A 256 -2.35 25.66 -10.58
C SER A 256 -0.83 25.61 -10.77
N PHE A 257 -0.06 25.09 -9.80
CA PHE A 257 1.39 24.94 -9.94
C PHE A 257 1.79 23.93 -11.03
N THR A 258 0.90 23.01 -11.38
CA THR A 258 1.15 22.03 -12.46
C THR A 258 1.26 22.66 -13.85
N ASP A 259 0.83 23.92 -14.04
CA ASP A 259 1.00 24.65 -15.30
C ASP A 259 2.43 25.21 -15.46
N GLN A 260 3.27 25.08 -14.43
CA GLN A 260 4.68 25.47 -14.44
C GLN A 260 5.58 24.30 -14.83
N LYS A 261 6.81 24.59 -15.25
CA LYS A 261 7.84 23.55 -15.42
C LYS A 261 8.40 23.20 -14.06
N LEU A 262 8.04 22.03 -13.55
CA LEU A 262 8.48 21.52 -12.25
C LEU A 262 9.58 20.47 -12.43
N ASN A 263 10.57 20.46 -11.53
CA ASN A 263 11.48 19.33 -11.36
C ASN A 263 10.86 18.26 -10.44
N SER A 264 11.56 17.14 -10.22
CA SER A 264 11.03 16.04 -9.41
C SER A 264 10.83 16.40 -7.94
N TYR A 265 11.68 17.26 -7.35
CA TYR A 265 11.52 17.71 -5.97
C TYR A 265 10.27 18.58 -5.82
N GLU A 266 10.03 19.49 -6.76
CA GLU A 266 8.82 20.30 -6.80
C GLU A 266 7.57 19.44 -7.04
N LEU A 267 7.64 18.43 -7.91
CA LEU A 267 6.55 17.46 -8.07
C LEU A 267 6.30 16.64 -6.80
N PHE A 268 7.36 16.24 -6.09
CA PHE A 268 7.24 15.58 -4.79
C PHE A 268 6.49 16.46 -3.80
N GLN A 269 6.85 17.75 -3.69
CA GLN A 269 6.16 18.70 -2.83
C GLN A 269 4.68 18.86 -3.21
N LEU A 270 4.41 19.01 -4.51
CA LEU A 270 3.06 19.16 -5.04
C LEU A 270 2.20 17.93 -4.73
N VAL A 271 2.72 16.74 -5.02
CA VAL A 271 1.97 15.48 -4.88
C VAL A 271 1.80 15.09 -3.41
N TYR A 272 2.77 15.41 -2.54
CA TYR A 272 2.59 15.31 -1.10
C TYR A 272 1.42 16.18 -0.62
N CYS A 273 1.36 17.44 -1.04
CA CYS A 273 0.25 18.33 -0.69
C CYS A 273 -1.08 17.83 -1.27
N LEU A 274 -1.06 17.28 -2.49
CA LEU A 274 -2.24 16.74 -3.14
C LEU A 274 -2.79 15.55 -2.34
N ASP A 275 -1.92 14.61 -1.96
CA ASP A 275 -2.26 13.45 -1.13
C ASP A 275 -2.80 13.85 0.25
N PHE A 276 -2.30 14.94 0.82
CA PHE A 276 -2.82 15.50 2.06
C PHE A 276 -4.19 16.18 1.88
N LEU A 277 -4.37 17.03 0.87
CA LEU A 277 -5.60 17.82 0.71
C LEU A 277 -6.74 17.00 0.12
N TYR A 278 -6.47 16.17 -0.88
CA TYR A 278 -7.48 15.42 -1.61
C TYR A 278 -8.42 14.63 -0.69
N PRO A 279 -7.98 13.94 0.37
CA PRO A 279 -8.87 13.25 1.28
C PRO A 279 -9.89 14.10 2.05
N ARG A 280 -9.60 15.39 2.18
CA ARG A 280 -10.30 16.32 3.07
C ARG A 280 -11.37 17.13 2.35
N VAL A 281 -11.62 16.81 1.08
CA VAL A 281 -12.53 17.54 0.20
C VAL A 281 -13.49 16.59 -0.50
N GLU A 282 -14.71 17.06 -0.77
CA GLU A 282 -15.61 16.42 -1.73
C GLU A 282 -15.59 17.25 -3.01
N LEU A 283 -15.18 16.64 -4.11
CA LEU A 283 -15.01 17.32 -5.40
C LEU A 283 -16.31 17.29 -6.21
N GLU A 284 -16.63 18.43 -6.81
CA GLU A 284 -17.65 18.54 -7.85
C GLU A 284 -17.12 18.06 -9.22
N LYS A 285 -18.00 17.82 -10.18
CA LYS A 285 -17.65 17.24 -11.48
C LYS A 285 -16.55 18.01 -12.22
N ASN A 286 -16.66 19.33 -12.28
CA ASN A 286 -15.65 20.20 -12.90
C ASN A 286 -14.29 20.14 -12.19
N GLU A 287 -14.28 19.99 -10.86
CA GLU A 287 -13.05 19.84 -10.07
C GLU A 287 -12.42 18.46 -10.29
N ILE A 288 -13.24 17.41 -10.44
CA ILE A 288 -12.81 16.06 -10.83
C ILE A 288 -12.15 16.10 -12.21
N ASP A 289 -12.80 16.70 -13.21
CA ASP A 289 -12.27 16.80 -14.57
C ASP A 289 -10.93 17.55 -14.59
N LEU A 290 -10.83 18.64 -13.81
CA LEU A 290 -9.57 19.37 -13.62
C LEU A 290 -8.50 18.47 -12.99
N LEU A 291 -8.82 17.76 -11.91
CA LEU A 291 -7.89 16.86 -11.22
C LEU A 291 -7.40 15.74 -12.15
N VAL A 292 -8.29 15.11 -12.92
CA VAL A 292 -7.93 14.09 -13.92
C VAL A 292 -6.94 14.66 -14.93
N LYS A 293 -7.22 15.85 -15.47
CA LYS A 293 -6.30 16.54 -16.40
C LYS A 293 -4.93 16.77 -15.75
N LYS A 294 -4.90 17.25 -14.50
CA LYS A 294 -3.64 17.53 -13.79
C LYS A 294 -2.86 16.26 -13.45
N ILE A 295 -3.53 15.17 -13.07
CA ILE A 295 -2.90 13.86 -12.87
C ILE A 295 -2.21 13.39 -14.15
N LYS A 296 -2.88 13.50 -15.30
CA LYS A 296 -2.28 13.14 -16.61
C LYS A 296 -1.05 13.99 -16.93
N GLN A 297 -1.10 15.29 -16.62
CA GLN A 297 0.06 16.18 -16.79
C GLN A 297 1.23 15.76 -15.89
N ILE A 298 0.98 15.49 -14.61
CA ILE A 298 2.02 15.02 -13.67
C ILE A 298 2.64 13.71 -14.15
N LYS A 299 1.83 12.74 -14.60
CA LYS A 299 2.35 11.49 -15.18
C LYS A 299 3.28 11.74 -16.36
N SER A 300 2.84 12.59 -17.30
CA SER A 300 3.66 12.93 -18.46
C SER A 300 4.98 13.61 -18.08
N MET A 301 5.00 14.45 -17.05
CA MET A 301 6.25 15.05 -16.55
C MET A 301 7.21 13.97 -16.02
N ILE A 302 6.71 13.05 -15.21
CA ILE A 302 7.51 11.95 -14.65
C ILE A 302 8.04 11.02 -15.76
N ASP A 303 7.21 10.67 -16.74
CA ASP A 303 7.61 9.83 -17.87
C ASP A 303 8.78 10.47 -18.64
N ASN A 304 8.80 11.80 -18.78
CA ASN A 304 9.88 12.54 -19.43
C ASN A 304 11.18 12.57 -18.62
N PHE A 305 11.13 12.32 -17.31
CA PHE A 305 12.33 12.27 -16.47
C PHE A 305 13.05 10.92 -16.56
N ALA A 306 12.33 9.85 -16.93
CA ALA A 306 12.86 8.49 -16.96
C ALA A 306 14.06 8.35 -17.91
N LYS A 307 15.05 7.56 -17.48
CA LYS A 307 16.25 7.22 -18.25
C LYS A 307 16.30 5.73 -18.53
N SER A 308 17.06 5.37 -19.57
CA SER A 308 17.20 3.98 -20.03
C SER A 308 17.92 3.06 -19.04
N ASP A 309 18.64 3.63 -18.07
CA ASP A 309 19.35 2.94 -16.99
C ASP A 309 18.49 2.70 -15.74
N GLY A 310 17.20 3.08 -15.76
CA GLY A 310 16.26 2.92 -14.65
C GLY A 310 16.24 4.09 -13.66
N SER A 311 17.08 5.10 -13.84
CA SER A 311 17.06 6.34 -13.07
C SER A 311 16.08 7.37 -13.63
N TYR A 312 15.92 8.48 -12.91
CA TYR A 312 15.18 9.66 -13.36
C TYR A 312 16.09 10.90 -13.28
N GLN A 313 15.91 11.83 -14.23
CA GLN A 313 16.57 13.13 -14.21
C GLN A 313 15.67 14.22 -14.80
N SER A 314 15.23 15.13 -13.94
CA SER A 314 14.41 16.30 -14.26
C SER A 314 15.23 17.59 -14.35
N ASP A 315 16.27 17.74 -13.53
CA ASP A 315 17.18 18.89 -13.51
C ASP A 315 18.62 18.43 -13.27
N LYS A 316 19.56 18.85 -14.11
CA LYS A 316 20.99 18.52 -14.00
C LYS A 316 21.63 18.98 -12.68
N LYS A 317 21.01 19.91 -11.95
CA LYS A 317 21.46 20.38 -10.64
C LYS A 317 21.07 19.45 -9.50
N LEU A 318 20.07 18.59 -9.70
CA LEU A 318 19.67 17.59 -8.71
C LEU A 318 20.53 16.34 -8.88
N ALA A 319 20.99 15.79 -7.76
CA ALA A 319 21.63 14.50 -7.76
C ALA A 319 20.65 13.46 -8.30
N GLN A 320 21.08 12.67 -9.30
CA GLN A 320 20.25 11.69 -10.00
C GLN A 320 19.57 10.69 -9.06
N LEU A 321 20.24 10.33 -7.95
CA LEU A 321 19.68 9.46 -6.92
C LEU A 321 18.47 10.09 -6.20
N GLU A 322 18.55 11.38 -5.88
CA GLU A 322 17.46 12.13 -5.25
C GLU A 322 16.34 12.41 -6.25
N ASP A 323 16.69 12.73 -7.50
CA ASP A 323 15.74 12.91 -8.59
C ASP A 323 14.90 11.63 -8.83
N THR A 324 15.57 10.47 -8.75
CA THR A 324 14.96 9.13 -8.77
C THR A 324 14.07 8.90 -7.54
N ARG A 325 14.53 9.25 -6.33
CA ARG A 325 13.75 9.11 -5.08
C ARG A 325 12.43 9.88 -5.15
N TYR A 326 12.49 11.15 -5.53
CA TYR A 326 11.30 12.00 -5.63
C TYR A 326 10.35 11.53 -6.74
N SER A 327 10.88 11.10 -7.89
CA SER A 327 10.06 10.58 -8.98
C SER A 327 9.31 9.31 -8.58
N LEU A 328 9.97 8.38 -7.89
CA LEU A 328 9.34 7.14 -7.39
C LEU A 328 8.27 7.43 -6.33
N PHE A 329 8.49 8.42 -5.46
CA PHE A 329 7.49 8.89 -4.52
C PHE A 329 6.24 9.41 -5.23
N VAL A 330 6.42 10.25 -6.26
CA VAL A 330 5.32 10.80 -7.06
C VAL A 330 4.53 9.68 -7.75
N ILE A 331 5.20 8.72 -8.40
CA ILE A 331 4.54 7.57 -9.03
C ILE A 331 3.67 6.84 -8.01
N ASN A 332 4.24 6.53 -6.84
CA ASN A 332 3.59 5.77 -5.79
C ASN A 332 2.29 6.42 -5.28
N LEU A 333 2.28 7.75 -5.12
CA LEU A 333 1.11 8.48 -4.64
C LEU A 333 0.08 8.75 -5.73
N ILE A 334 0.50 9.04 -6.96
CA ILE A 334 -0.41 9.22 -8.09
C ILE A 334 -1.15 7.92 -8.40
N GLU A 335 -0.50 6.76 -8.32
CA GLU A 335 -1.15 5.47 -8.48
C GLU A 335 -2.26 5.24 -7.45
N ASP A 336 -2.01 5.58 -6.18
CA ASP A 336 -3.03 5.48 -5.13
C ASP A 336 -4.19 6.46 -5.35
N LEU A 337 -3.88 7.69 -5.77
CA LEU A 337 -4.89 8.71 -6.04
C LEU A 337 -5.80 8.27 -7.20
N ILE A 338 -5.23 7.73 -8.28
CA ILE A 338 -6.01 7.18 -9.40
C ILE A 338 -6.96 6.09 -8.93
N GLN A 339 -6.48 5.17 -8.09
CA GLN A 339 -7.30 4.08 -7.55
C GLN A 339 -8.43 4.58 -6.65
N ASP A 340 -8.14 5.53 -5.77
CA ASP A 340 -9.15 6.14 -4.91
C ASP A 340 -10.21 6.88 -5.74
N MET A 341 -9.78 7.66 -6.74
CA MET A 341 -10.69 8.36 -7.64
C MET A 341 -11.59 7.39 -8.42
N LEU A 342 -11.02 6.34 -9.02
CA LEU A 342 -11.79 5.31 -9.74
C LEU A 342 -12.82 4.63 -8.84
N HIS A 343 -12.51 4.45 -7.56
CA HIS A 343 -13.48 3.90 -6.63
C HIS A 343 -14.63 4.83 -6.33
N TYR A 344 -14.34 6.06 -5.89
CA TYR A 344 -15.36 6.96 -5.36
C TYR A 344 -16.11 7.71 -6.46
N TYR A 345 -15.49 7.91 -7.62
CA TYR A 345 -16.06 8.67 -8.73
C TYR A 345 -16.40 7.80 -9.96
N GLY A 346 -15.88 6.57 -10.06
CA GLY A 346 -16.37 5.54 -10.99
C GLY A 346 -15.95 5.71 -12.46
N ASP A 347 -16.72 5.07 -13.35
CA ASP A 347 -16.44 4.86 -14.78
C ASP A 347 -16.46 6.14 -15.65
N ILE A 348 -16.87 7.28 -15.09
CA ILE A 348 -16.86 8.58 -15.78
C ILE A 348 -15.44 9.16 -15.90
N LEU A 349 -14.47 8.60 -15.18
CA LEU A 349 -13.10 9.06 -15.20
C LEU A 349 -12.36 8.49 -16.40
N ASP A 350 -11.72 9.39 -17.15
CA ASP A 350 -10.74 9.04 -18.18
C ASP A 350 -9.38 8.68 -17.53
N LEU A 351 -9.38 7.63 -16.70
CA LEU A 351 -8.22 7.08 -16.00
C LEU A 351 -8.22 5.55 -16.08
N ASN A 352 -7.04 4.96 -16.31
CA ASN A 352 -6.90 3.52 -16.33
C ASN A 352 -6.70 2.95 -14.92
N PRO A 353 -7.36 1.83 -14.56
CA PRO A 353 -7.10 1.15 -13.30
C PRO A 353 -5.66 0.64 -13.20
N ILE A 354 -4.95 1.11 -12.18
CA ILE A 354 -3.67 0.57 -11.71
C ILE A 354 -3.85 -0.83 -11.10
N LYS A 355 -3.19 -1.85 -11.66
CA LYS A 355 -3.35 -3.25 -11.22
C LYS A 355 -2.24 -3.72 -10.30
N ARG A 356 -1.12 -2.99 -10.23
CA ARG A 356 0.05 -3.29 -9.40
C ARG A 356 0.64 -2.00 -8.84
N ILE A 357 1.29 -2.08 -7.68
CA ILE A 357 2.08 -0.96 -7.15
C ILE A 357 3.37 -0.85 -7.96
N TYR A 358 3.76 0.37 -8.35
CA TYR A 358 4.81 0.64 -9.34
C TYR A 358 4.49 0.02 -10.69
N GLU A 359 3.27 0.19 -11.17
CA GLU A 359 2.88 -0.18 -12.54
C GLU A 359 3.45 0.80 -13.57
N ASN A 360 3.59 2.07 -13.21
CA ASN A 360 4.10 3.12 -14.09
C ASN A 360 5.63 3.33 -13.96
N VAL A 361 6.34 2.48 -13.21
CA VAL A 361 7.80 2.45 -13.25
C VAL A 361 8.21 1.71 -14.52
N ALA A 362 8.98 2.38 -15.39
CA ALA A 362 9.31 1.87 -16.73
C ALA A 362 10.04 0.51 -16.70
N ASP A 363 11.01 0.34 -15.81
CA ASP A 363 11.77 -0.89 -15.65
C ASP A 363 12.16 -1.09 -14.17
N VAL A 364 11.41 -1.95 -13.49
CA VAL A 364 11.60 -2.22 -12.05
C VAL A 364 12.98 -2.82 -11.76
N ASP A 365 13.51 -3.67 -12.63
CA ASP A 365 14.81 -4.31 -12.42
C ASP A 365 15.92 -3.27 -12.49
N LYS A 366 15.92 -2.45 -13.54
CA LYS A 366 16.93 -1.41 -13.70
C LYS A 366 16.84 -0.35 -12.61
N THR A 367 15.63 0.09 -12.26
CA THR A 367 15.45 1.04 -11.14
C THR A 367 15.98 0.44 -9.84
N TYR A 368 15.67 -0.82 -9.55
CA TYR A 368 16.21 -1.51 -8.39
C TYR A 368 17.74 -1.60 -8.40
N GLU A 369 18.33 -1.97 -9.53
CA GLU A 369 19.79 -2.01 -9.68
C GLU A 369 20.43 -0.63 -9.49
N PHE A 370 19.82 0.43 -10.02
CA PHE A 370 20.32 1.80 -9.88
C PHE A 370 20.31 2.30 -8.43
N ILE A 371 19.28 1.98 -7.64
CA ILE A 371 19.17 2.47 -6.25
C ILE A 371 19.96 1.63 -5.23
N THR A 372 20.44 0.44 -5.62
CA THR A 372 21.14 -0.49 -4.73
C THR A 372 22.62 -0.68 -5.03
N LYS A 373 23.09 -0.25 -6.21
CA LYS A 373 24.50 -0.21 -6.60
C LYS A 373 25.07 1.18 -6.36
#